data_AF-A0A3L7S0A7-F1
#
_entry.id   AF-A0A3L7S0A7-F1
#
_cell.length_a   1.000
_cell.length_b   1.000
_cell.length_c   1.000
_cell.angle_alpha   90.00
_cell.angle_beta   90.00
_cell.angle_gamma   90.00
#
_symmetry.space_group_name_H-M   'P 1'
#
loop_
_entity.id
_entity.type
_entity.pdbx_description
1 polymer ?
#
loop_
_entity_poly.entity_id
_entity_poly.type
_entity_poly.pdbx_seq_one_letter_code
_entity_poly.pdbx_strand_id
1 'polypeptide(L)' 'WAFDWDGPTNVIEVHINRLRGKLDKEREDSYIQTIRGRGYALAID' A
#
# COMPACT_ATOMS: atom_id res chain seq x y z
N TRP A 1 0.96 -5.09 12.59
CA TRP A 1 0.62 -6.51 12.79
C TRP A 1 1.73 -7.12 13.63
N ALA A 2 1.42 -7.91 14.65
CA ALA A 2 2.44 -8.55 15.48
C ALA A 2 3.11 -9.69 14.70
N PHE A 3 4.28 -10.13 15.18
CA PHE A 3 5.14 -11.08 14.47
C PHE A 3 4.54 -12.50 14.37
N ASP A 4 3.48 -12.78 15.13
CA ASP A 4 2.73 -14.04 15.23
C ASP A 4 1.49 -14.11 14.31
N TRP A 5 1.42 -13.24 13.30
CA TRP A 5 0.29 -13.19 12.39
C TRP A 5 0.33 -14.31 11.32
N ASP A 6 -0.60 -15.26 11.43
CA ASP A 6 -0.78 -16.42 10.51
C ASP A 6 -1.72 -16.12 9.31
N GLY A 7 -1.98 -14.83 9.02
CA GLY A 7 -2.93 -14.46 7.97
C GLY A 7 -2.37 -14.55 6.55
N PRO A 8 -3.22 -14.30 5.53
CA PRO A 8 -2.84 -14.41 4.13
C PRO A 8 -1.66 -13.51 3.77
N THR A 9 -0.75 -14.02 2.94
CA THR A 9 0.45 -13.28 2.50
C THR A 9 0.12 -12.02 1.70
N ASN A 10 -1.07 -11.95 1.10
CA ASN A 10 -1.54 -10.83 0.29
C ASN A 10 -2.29 -9.75 1.09
N VAL A 11 -2.35 -9.87 2.42
CA VAL A 11 -3.11 -8.92 3.26
C VAL A 11 -2.59 -7.49 3.08
N ILE A 12 -1.28 -7.33 2.88
CA ILE A 12 -0.65 -6.03 2.67
C ILE A 12 -1.14 -5.41 1.35
N GLU A 13 -1.10 -6.15 0.23
CA GLU A 13 -1.58 -5.67 -1.07
C GLU A 13 -3.04 -5.22 -1.01
N VAL A 14 -3.89 -6.00 -0.34
CA VAL A 14 -5.31 -5.66 -0.18
C VAL A 14 -5.48 -4.33 0.55
N HIS A 15 -4.72 -4.11 1.63
CA HIS A 15 -4.83 -2.89 2.43
C HIS A 15 -4.25 -1.69 1.68
N ILE A 16 -3.13 -1.85 0.98
CA ILE A 16 -2.55 -0.79 0.14
C ILE A 16 -3.51 -0.37 -0.97
N ASN A 17 -4.14 -1.33 -1.67
CA ASN A 17 -5.11 -1.01 -2.72
C ASN A 17 -6.33 -0.27 -2.19
N ARG A 18 -6.87 -0.70 -1.03
CA ARG A 18 -7.97 0.01 -0.36
C ARG A 18 -7.57 1.41 0.09
N LEU A 19 -6.33 1.59 0.55
CA LEU A 19 -5.82 2.88 0.99
C LEU A 19 -5.63 3.84 -0.20
N ARG A 20 -5.01 3.39 -1.29
CA ARG A 20 -4.92 4.17 -2.55
C ARG A 20 -6.30 4.58 -3.06
N GLY A 21 -7.28 3.68 -3.06
CA GLY A 21 -8.65 4.01 -3.47
C GLY A 21 -9.33 5.09 -2.61
N LYS A 22 -8.87 5.31 -1.37
CA LYS A 22 -9.34 6.40 -0.51
C LYS A 22 -8.55 7.69 -0.69
N LEU A 23 -7.23 7.59 -0.87
CA LEU A 23 -6.32 8.73 -0.94
C LEU A 23 -6.26 9.38 -2.34
N ASP A 24 -6.35 8.55 -3.39
CA ASP A 24 -6.05 8.96 -4.76
C ASP A 24 -7.31 9.22 -5.59
N LYS A 25 -8.51 9.13 -5.00
CA LYS A 25 -9.80 9.19 -5.70
C LYS A 25 -9.98 10.46 -6.57
N GLU A 26 -9.34 11.56 -6.19
CA GLU A 26 -9.44 12.87 -6.86
C GLU A 26 -8.06 13.40 -7.30
N ARG A 27 -7.05 12.52 -7.41
CA ARG A 27 -5.69 12.88 -7.82
C ARG A 27 -5.22 12.00 -8.96
N GLU A 28 -4.40 12.58 -9.84
CA GLU A 28 -3.67 11.80 -10.86
C GLU A 28 -2.52 11.01 -10.22
N ASP A 29 -1.84 11.58 -9.22
CA ASP A 29 -0.68 10.96 -8.58
C ASP A 29 -1.00 10.27 -7.25
N SER A 30 -0.47 9.06 -7.09
CA SER A 30 -0.59 8.29 -5.85
C SER A 30 0.43 8.74 -4.80
N TYR A 31 -0.03 8.97 -3.56
CA TYR A 31 0.87 9.22 -2.43
C TYR A 31 1.70 7.99 -2.03
N ILE A 32 1.30 6.80 -2.51
CA ILE A 32 1.93 5.54 -2.15
C ILE A 32 2.61 4.99 -3.39
N GLN A 33 3.94 4.97 -3.41
CA GLN A 33 4.72 4.36 -4.48
C GLN A 33 5.07 2.91 -4.16
N THR A 34 5.06 2.06 -5.19
CA THR A 34 5.54 0.68 -5.10
C THR A 34 7.01 0.64 -5.47
N ILE A 35 7.88 0.28 -4.51
CA ILE A 35 9.30 0.05 -4.74
C ILE A 35 9.52 -1.46 -4.86
N ARG A 36 9.72 -1.94 -6.10
CA ARG A 36 9.90 -3.37 -6.39
C ARG A 36 10.99 -3.99 -5.52
N GLY A 37 10.68 -5.12 -4.88
CA GLY A 37 11.59 -5.83 -3.98
C GLY A 37 11.83 -5.16 -2.62
N ARG A 38 11.20 -4.01 -2.33
CA ARG A 38 11.36 -3.28 -1.07
C ARG A 38 10.05 -2.97 -0.36
N GLY A 39 8.93 -2.89 -1.09
CA GLY A 39 7.60 -2.66 -0.54
C GLY A 39 7.01 -1.33 -1.02
N TYR A 40 6.51 -0.54 -0.07
CA TYR A 40 5.79 0.71 -0.37
C TYR A 40 6.40 1.89 0.39
N ALA A 41 6.39 3.07 -0.21
CA ALA A 41 6.82 4.30 0.40
C ALA A 41 5.76 5.40 0.22
N LEU A 42 5.69 6.30 1.20
CA LEU A 42 4.96 7.56 1.04
C LEU A 42 5.86 8.54 0.30
N ALA A 43 5.45 8.92 -0.91
CA ALA A 43 6.19 9.83 -1.78
C ALA A 43 5.21 10.58 -2.68
N ILE A 44 5.59 11.79 -3.07
CA ILE A 44 4.95 12.59 -4.10
C ILE A 44 6.09 12.90 -5.06
N ASP A 45 6.00 12.45 -6.30
CA ASP A 45 6.97 12.86 -7.33
C ASP A 45 6.79 14.35 -7.67
#